data_AF-A0A3B9J127-F1
#
_entry.id   AF-A0A3B9J127-F1
#
_cell.length_a   1.000
_cell.length_b   1.000
_cell.length_c   1.000
_cell.angle_alpha   90.00
_cell.angle_beta   90.00
_cell.angle_gamma   90.00
#
_symmetry.space_group_name_H-M   'P 1'
#
loop_
_entity.id
_entity.type
_entity.pdbx_description
1 polymer ?
#
loop_
_entity_poly.entity_id
_entity_poly.type
_entity_poly.pdbx_seq_one_letter_code
_entity_poly.pdbx_strand_id
1 'polypeptide(L)' 'MVDHSDTTSSDSRLKSTTRCDVDVVVVGAGFAGMYMLHRLRSLGYSARAFEAGTGVGGTWYWNRYP' A
#
# COMPACT_ATOMS: atom_id res chain seq x y z
N MET A 1 9.77 55.57 -9.71
CA MET A 1 10.29 54.66 -10.74
C MET A 1 10.34 53.28 -10.12
N VAL A 2 9.31 52.48 -10.43
CA VAL A 2 9.23 51.00 -10.39
C VAL A 2 9.54 50.28 -9.06
N ASP A 3 8.44 49.90 -8.41
CA ASP A 3 8.21 48.76 -7.48
C ASP A 3 9.09 47.55 -7.76
N HIS A 4 9.73 46.98 -6.73
CA HIS A 4 10.02 45.53 -6.65
C HIS A 4 9.84 45.05 -5.20
N SER A 5 8.59 45.03 -4.77
CA SER A 5 8.12 44.18 -3.67
C SER A 5 8.02 42.75 -4.18
N ASP A 6 9.16 42.05 -4.23
CA ASP A 6 9.20 40.62 -4.55
C ASP A 6 8.63 39.81 -3.39
N THR A 7 7.30 39.84 -3.35
CA THR A 7 6.43 38.94 -2.61
C THR A 7 6.59 37.56 -3.24
N THR A 8 7.71 36.88 -2.99
CA THR A 8 7.83 35.45 -3.29
C THR A 8 7.03 34.69 -2.25
N SER A 9 5.71 34.70 -2.45
CA SER A 9 4.79 33.76 -1.83
C SER A 9 5.15 32.36 -2.31
N SER A 10 6.04 31.70 -1.57
CA SER A 10 6.34 30.28 -1.78
C SER A 10 5.11 29.46 -1.41
N ASP A 11 4.27 29.16 -2.40
CA ASP A 11 3.16 28.21 -2.32
C ASP A 11 3.71 26.79 -2.08
N SER A 12 4.05 26.50 -0.83
CA SER A 12 4.31 25.15 -0.37
C SER A 12 2.98 24.43 -0.22
N ARG A 13 2.41 24.03 -1.36
CA ARG A 13 1.33 23.05 -1.42
C ARG A 13 1.89 21.72 -0.90
N LEU A 14 1.91 21.58 0.42
CA LEU A 14 2.16 20.35 1.15
C LEU A 14 1.28 19.29 0.50
N LYS A 15 1.88 18.39 -0.28
CA LYS A 15 1.23 17.15 -0.69
C LYS A 15 0.90 16.46 0.62
N SER A 16 -0.37 16.46 1.03
CA SER A 16 -0.82 15.60 2.10
C SER A 16 -0.65 14.19 1.57
N THR A 17 0.47 13.55 1.92
CA THR A 17 0.63 12.13 1.72
C THR A 17 -0.48 11.49 2.54
N THR A 18 -1.51 11.02 1.85
CA THR A 18 -2.63 10.30 2.45
C THR A 18 -2.02 9.12 3.18
N ARG A 19 -1.88 9.23 4.51
CA ARG A 19 -1.34 8.17 5.35
C ARG A 19 -2.29 6.99 5.21
N CYS A 20 -1.84 5.98 4.48
CA CYS A 20 -2.54 4.72 4.35
C CYS A 20 -2.20 3.87 5.57
N ASP A 21 -2.69 4.27 6.73
CA ASP A 21 -2.49 3.51 7.96
C ASP A 21 -3.37 2.25 7.88
N VAL A 22 -2.74 1.10 8.14
CA VAL A 22 -3.38 -0.21 8.25
C VAL A 22 -2.90 -0.86 9.53
N ASP A 23 -3.77 -1.60 10.20
CA ASP A 23 -3.43 -2.27 11.46
C ASP A 23 -2.47 -3.43 11.21
N VAL A 24 -2.62 -4.11 10.05
CA VAL A 24 -1.81 -5.28 9.71
C VAL A 24 -1.42 -5.28 8.23
N VAL A 25 -0.14 -5.61 7.99
CA VAL A 25 0.38 -5.89 6.65
C VAL A 25 0.71 -7.37 6.54
N VAL A 26 0.18 -8.02 5.49
CA VAL A 26 0.46 -9.41 5.15
C VAL A 26 1.41 -9.44 3.95
N VAL A 27 2.51 -10.17 4.03
CA VAL A 27 3.44 -10.36 2.91
C VAL A 27 3.28 -11.78 2.37
N GLY A 28 2.99 -11.87 1.07
CA GLY A 28 2.65 -13.10 0.35
C GLY A 28 1.14 -13.32 0.23
N ALA A 29 0.67 -13.65 -0.98
CA ALA A 29 -0.70 -14.04 -1.31
C ALA A 29 -0.78 -15.51 -1.74
N GLY A 30 -0.06 -16.38 -1.02
CA GLY A 30 -0.32 -17.82 -0.99
C GLY A 30 -1.53 -18.18 -0.12
N PHE A 31 -1.77 -19.48 0.09
CA PHE A 31 -2.92 -19.95 0.88
C PHE A 31 -2.96 -19.35 2.30
N ALA A 32 -1.83 -19.39 3.01
CA ALA A 32 -1.72 -18.84 4.37
C ALA A 32 -1.97 -17.32 4.39
N GLY A 33 -1.39 -16.58 3.44
CA GLY A 33 -1.56 -15.13 3.36
C GLY A 33 -3.01 -14.71 3.06
N MET A 34 -3.67 -15.42 2.14
CA MET A 34 -5.07 -15.19 1.81
C MET A 34 -5.99 -15.55 2.99
N TYR A 35 -5.73 -16.66 3.68
CA TYR A 35 -6.49 -17.04 4.87
C TYR A 35 -6.31 -16.02 6.00
N MET A 36 -5.09 -15.56 6.24
CA MET A 36 -4.80 -14.55 7.26
C MET A 36 -5.48 -13.22 6.94
N LEU A 37 -5.42 -12.76 5.69
CA LEU A 37 -6.14 -11.56 5.25
C LEU A 37 -7.65 -11.72 5.47
N HIS A 38 -8.23 -12.86 5.11
CA HIS A 38 -9.64 -13.15 5.32
C HIS A 38 -10.00 -13.11 6.83
N ARG A 39 -9.21 -13.80 7.67
CA ARG A 39 -9.45 -13.86 9.11
C ARG A 39 -9.35 -12.48 9.77
N LEU A 40 -8.33 -11.70 9.42
CA LEU A 40 -8.12 -10.35 9.97
C LEU A 40 -9.27 -9.41 9.63
N ARG A 41 -9.77 -9.47 8.39
CA ARG A 41 -10.95 -8.68 7.96
C ARG A 41 -12.22 -9.12 8.69
N SER A 42 -12.40 -10.42 8.91
CA SER A 42 -13.53 -10.94 9.71
C SER A 42 -13.46 -10.54 11.19
N LEU A 43 -12.26 -10.22 11.69
CA LEU A 43 -12.06 -9.71 13.05
C LEU A 43 -12.15 -8.18 13.14
N GLY A 44 -12.39 -7.48 12.02
CA GLY A 44 -12.55 -6.03 11.98
C GLY A 44 -11.25 -5.22 11.81
N TYR A 45 -10.10 -5.87 11.58
CA TYR A 45 -8.85 -5.17 11.33
C TYR A 45 -8.77 -4.61 9.91
N SER A 46 -8.18 -3.42 9.78
CA SER A 46 -7.72 -2.89 8.49
C SER A 46 -6.45 -3.62 8.09
N ALA A 47 -6.55 -4.54 7.12
CA ALA A 47 -5.43 -5.35 6.66
C ALA A 47 -5.20 -5.20 5.14
N ARG A 48 -3.92 -5.13 4.73
CA ARG A 48 -3.50 -5.17 3.32
C ARG A 48 -2.49 -6.29 3.10
N ALA A 49 -2.62 -6.97 1.96
CA ALA A 49 -1.66 -7.98 1.54
C ALA A 49 -0.84 -7.48 0.34
N PHE A 50 0.45 -7.80 0.34
CA PHE A 50 1.38 -7.53 -0.77
C PHE A 50 1.99 -8.85 -1.24
N GLU A 51 1.98 -9.10 -2.54
CA GLU A 51 2.58 -10.28 -3.17
C GLU A 51 3.58 -9.83 -4.22
N ALA A 52 4.69 -10.56 -4.33
CA ALA A 52 5.73 -10.27 -5.31
C ALA A 52 5.31 -10.68 -6.72
N GLY A 53 4.52 -11.75 -6.84
CA GLY A 53 3.90 -12.16 -8.10
C GLY A 53 2.80 -11.21 -8.57
N THR A 54 2.48 -11.25 -9.86
CA THR A 54 1.36 -10.47 -10.43
C THR A 54 -0.02 -11.07 -10.12
N GLY A 55 -0.05 -12.20 -9.41
CA GLY A 55 -1.27 -12.89 -9.00
C GLY A 55 -1.09 -13.68 -7.72
N VAL A 56 -2.18 -14.23 -7.22
CA VAL A 56 -2.21 -15.07 -6.01
C VAL A 56 -1.73 -16.49 -6.31
N GLY A 57 -1.36 -17.23 -5.27
CA GLY A 57 -1.02 -18.65 -5.35
C GLY A 57 0.26 -19.04 -4.62
N GLY A 58 1.11 -18.07 -4.28
CA GLY A 58 2.38 -18.32 -3.58
C GLY A 58 3.23 -19.33 -4.35
N THR A 59 3.61 -20.42 -3.69
CA THR A 59 4.39 -21.52 -4.30
C THR A 59 3.82 -22.02 -5.64
N TRP A 60 2.50 -22.08 -5.81
CA TRP A 60 1.84 -22.54 -7.04
C TRP A 60 1.83 -21.51 -8.16
N TYR A 61 2.01 -20.23 -7.83
CA TYR A 61 2.19 -19.19 -8.84
C TYR A 61 3.58 -19.30 -9.47
N TRP A 62 4.60 -19.60 -8.67
CA TRP A 62 6.00 -19.66 -9.10
C TRP A 62 6.42 -21.02 -9.68
N ASN A 63 5.90 -22.13 -9.15
CA ASN A 63 6.28 -23.48 -9.58
C ASN A 63 5.32 -24.03 -10.64
N ARG A 64 5.52 -23.63 -11.90
CA ARG A 64 4.80 -24.16 -13.07
C ARG A 64 5.76 -24.90 -14.01
N TYR A 65 6.30 -26.00 -13.53
CA TYR A 65 7.11 -26.88 -14.38
C TYR A 65 6.21 -27.60 -15.40
N PRO A 66 6.68 -27.77 -16.64
CA PRO A 66 5.97 -28.53 -17.66
C PRO A 66 5.81 -30.01 -17.28
#